data_AF-A0A2K3MGS4-F1
#
_entry.id   AF-A0A2K3MGS4-F1
#
_cell.length_a   1.000
_cell.length_b   1.000
_cell.length_c   1.000
_cell.angle_alpha   90.00
_cell.angle_beta   90.00
_cell.angle_gamma   90.00
#
_symmetry.space_group_name_H-M   'P 1'
#
loop_
_entity.id
_entity.type
_entity.pdbx_description
1 polymer ?
#
loop_
_entity_poly.entity_id
_entity_poly.type
_entity_poly.pdbx_seq_one_letter_code
_entity_poly.pdbx_strand_id
1 'polypeptide(L)'
;MSGAKHSGTAYESTVEMYDSCVDTWKIVGSMPVEFSVRLTVWTPNENVCVKETRTTTLYWITSARAYSVMGFDVGNNCWRQFGVPLADKLEFATLVRWNGGLGLVGGTCGGSVCVWEMSEGDKWCLVDEMPIELGLRLLCGKRNWEEKLGNGIGLMGVVTLKGKKCLIVQ
;
A
#
# COMPACT_ATOMS: atom_id res chain seq x y z
N MET A 1 -20.65 41.16 13.30
CA MET A 1 -19.42 40.47 12.86
C MET A 1 -19.59 38.99 13.14
N SER A 2 -20.18 38.23 12.21
CA SER A 2 -20.43 36.80 12.38
C SER A 2 -19.15 36.01 12.11
N GLY A 3 -18.67 35.29 13.13
CA GLY A 3 -17.60 34.31 12.97
C GLY A 3 -18.09 33.13 12.14
N ALA A 4 -17.59 33.01 10.92
CA ALA A 4 -17.76 31.80 10.14
C ALA A 4 -16.89 30.70 10.77
N LYS A 5 -17.52 29.80 11.55
CA LYS A 5 -16.96 28.48 11.83
C LYS A 5 -16.84 27.76 10.49
N HIS A 6 -15.61 27.51 10.07
CA HIS A 6 -15.34 26.67 8.91
C HIS A 6 -15.78 25.24 9.26
N SER A 7 -17.04 24.94 8.93
CA SER A 7 -17.62 23.61 8.98
C SER A 7 -17.02 22.78 7.85
N GLY A 8 -15.88 22.17 8.12
CA GLY A 8 -15.29 21.12 7.30
C GLY A 8 -14.53 20.19 8.23
N THR A 9 -14.79 18.89 8.16
CA THR A 9 -14.02 17.86 8.86
C THR A 9 -12.57 17.94 8.40
N ALA A 10 -11.72 18.65 9.14
CA ALA A 10 -10.29 18.68 8.87
C ALA A 10 -9.76 17.24 9.03
N TYR A 11 -9.16 16.70 7.96
CA TYR A 11 -8.51 15.41 8.05
C TYR A 11 -7.23 15.58 8.85
N GLU A 12 -7.15 14.93 10.00
CA GLU A 12 -5.91 14.78 10.74
C GLU A 12 -4.89 14.05 9.85
N SER A 13 -3.71 14.66 9.73
CA SER A 13 -2.69 14.26 8.78
C SER A 13 -1.38 13.86 9.49
N THR A 14 -1.46 13.41 10.73
CA THR A 14 -0.30 12.88 11.46
C THR A 14 0.05 11.48 10.98
N VAL A 15 1.34 11.14 11.05
CA VAL A 15 1.84 9.78 10.88
C VAL A 15 2.38 9.34 12.23
N GLU A 16 1.82 8.25 12.76
CA GLU A 16 2.17 7.74 14.08
C GLU A 16 2.77 6.35 13.97
N MET A 17 3.82 6.11 14.76
CA MET A 17 4.48 4.82 14.87
C MET A 17 4.46 4.36 16.32
N TYR A 18 4.05 3.12 16.52
CA TYR A 18 4.19 2.42 17.79
C TYR A 18 5.61 1.88 17.95
N ASP A 19 6.25 2.25 19.04
CA ASP A 19 7.57 1.80 19.46
C ASP A 19 7.41 0.79 20.59
N SER A 20 7.63 -0.49 20.28
CA SER A 20 7.47 -1.60 21.24
C SER A 20 8.53 -1.63 22.33
N CYS A 21 9.69 -0.98 22.14
CA CYS A 21 10.72 -0.91 23.17
C CYS A 21 10.32 -0.02 24.35
N VAL A 22 9.46 0.96 24.09
CA VAL A 22 8.96 1.91 25.11
C VAL A 22 7.44 1.88 25.26
N ASP A 23 6.76 0.94 24.60
CA ASP A 23 5.30 0.74 24.62
C ASP A 23 4.49 2.04 24.43
N THR A 24 4.91 2.87 23.47
CA THR A 24 4.25 4.16 23.21
C THR A 24 4.11 4.46 21.73
N TRP A 25 3.03 5.17 21.39
CA TRP A 25 2.87 5.80 20.07
C TRP A 25 3.66 7.10 20.01
N LYS A 26 4.33 7.34 18.89
CA LYS A 26 5.08 8.58 18.62
C LYS A 26 4.66 9.13 17.27
N ILE A 27 4.50 10.45 17.19
CA ILE A 27 4.32 11.14 15.91
C ILE A 27 5.69 11.15 15.22
N VAL A 28 5.79 10.47 14.09
CA VAL A 28 7.02 10.36 13.29
C VAL A 28 7.00 11.25 12.06
N GLY A 29 5.86 11.86 11.76
CA GLY A 29 5.73 12.71 10.60
C GLY A 29 4.34 13.26 10.38
N SER A 30 4.15 13.85 9.21
CA SER A 30 2.87 14.32 8.71
C SER A 30 2.71 13.92 7.25
N MET A 31 1.46 13.74 6.88
CA MET A 31 1.01 13.36 5.55
C MET A 31 0.42 14.60 4.86
N PRO A 32 0.62 14.77 3.54
CA PRO A 32 -0.13 15.75 2.78
C PRO A 32 -1.64 15.51 2.89
N VAL A 33 -2.43 16.55 3.09
CA VAL A 33 -3.92 16.45 3.23
C VAL A 33 -4.56 15.78 2.00
N GLU A 34 -3.95 15.95 0.84
CA GLU A 34 -4.35 15.30 -0.42
C GLU A 34 -4.30 13.76 -0.32
N PHE A 35 -3.31 13.24 0.41
CA PHE A 35 -3.08 11.81 0.60
C PHE A 35 -3.91 11.27 1.76
N SER A 36 -4.23 12.09 2.77
CA SER A 36 -5.02 11.66 3.93
C SER A 36 -6.41 11.16 3.53
N VAL A 37 -7.08 11.84 2.60
CA VAL A 37 -8.39 11.41 2.08
C VAL A 37 -8.26 10.11 1.30
N ARG A 38 -7.22 10.00 0.46
CA ARG A 38 -6.99 8.84 -0.40
C ARG A 38 -6.67 7.57 0.38
N LEU A 39 -5.77 7.64 1.36
CA LEU A 39 -5.44 6.49 2.21
C LEU A 39 -6.61 6.08 3.11
N THR A 40 -7.40 7.04 3.58
CA THR A 40 -8.56 6.73 4.44
C THR A 40 -9.66 6.02 3.63
N VAL A 41 -10.01 6.54 2.46
CA VAL A 41 -11.21 6.12 1.72
C VAL A 41 -10.93 5.05 0.68
N TRP A 42 -9.83 5.16 -0.07
CA TRP A 42 -9.64 4.45 -1.35
C TRP A 42 -8.55 3.38 -1.32
N THR A 43 -8.11 2.98 -0.13
CA THR A 43 -6.95 2.11 0.04
C THR A 43 -7.33 0.92 0.91
N PRO A 44 -7.01 -0.32 0.55
CA PRO A 44 -7.14 -1.46 1.46
C PRO A 44 -6.27 -1.28 2.73
N ASN A 45 -6.51 -2.07 3.78
CA ASN A 45 -5.65 -2.06 4.98
C ASN A 45 -4.30 -2.78 4.75
N GLU A 46 -4.10 -3.31 3.55
CA GLU A 46 -2.91 -4.04 3.14
C GLU A 46 -1.83 -3.07 2.67
N ASN A 47 -0.61 -3.28 3.16
CA ASN A 47 0.57 -2.53 2.77
C ASN A 47 1.70 -3.52 2.45
N VAL A 48 2.65 -3.07 1.66
CA VAL A 48 3.91 -3.78 1.44
C VAL A 48 5.05 -2.97 2.04
N CYS A 49 5.79 -3.59 2.94
CA CYS A 49 7.01 -3.04 3.51
C CYS A 49 8.22 -3.53 2.71
N VAL A 50 8.96 -2.59 2.13
CA VAL A 50 10.25 -2.84 1.48
C VAL A 50 11.33 -2.23 2.36
N LYS A 51 12.26 -3.09 2.79
CA LYS A 51 13.41 -2.70 3.60
C LYS A 51 14.65 -2.73 2.73
N GLU A 52 15.22 -1.57 2.50
CA GLU A 52 16.54 -1.41 1.89
C GLU A 52 17.60 -1.25 2.99
N THR A 53 18.87 -1.22 2.61
CA THR A 53 19.99 -1.14 3.55
C THR A 53 19.95 0.09 4.47
N ARG A 54 19.31 1.19 4.05
CA ARG A 54 19.29 2.47 4.78
C ARG A 54 17.89 3.02 5.05
N THR A 55 16.87 2.56 4.34
CA THR A 55 15.53 3.11 4.38
C THR A 55 14.49 2.00 4.42
N THR A 56 13.37 2.29 5.09
CA THR A 56 12.20 1.42 5.10
C THR A 56 11.08 2.20 4.45
N THR A 57 10.53 1.66 3.36
CA THR A 57 9.43 2.30 2.63
C THR A 57 8.18 1.44 2.73
N LEU A 58 7.08 2.06 3.12
CA LEU A 58 5.75 1.45 3.11
C LEU A 58 5.01 1.85 1.84
N TYR A 59 4.38 0.87 1.19
CA TYR A 59 3.61 1.08 -0.02
C TYR A 59 2.16 0.65 0.14
N TRP A 60 1.27 1.45 -0.41
CA TRP A 60 -0.16 1.17 -0.50
C TRP A 60 -0.64 1.37 -1.93
N ILE A 61 -1.60 0.55 -2.34
CA ILE A 61 -2.31 0.73 -3.60
C ILE A 61 -3.65 1.41 -3.35
N THR A 62 -3.96 2.41 -4.18
CA THR A 62 -5.20 3.19 -4.07
C THR A 62 -6.02 3.06 -5.34
N SER A 63 -7.34 2.95 -5.22
CA SER A 63 -8.28 2.76 -6.35
C SER A 63 -9.05 4.03 -6.74
N ALA A 64 -8.51 5.22 -6.46
CA ALA A 64 -9.19 6.49 -6.70
C ALA A 64 -9.18 6.91 -8.18
N ARG A 65 -10.27 6.63 -8.92
CA ARG A 65 -10.48 6.82 -10.39
C ARG A 65 -9.57 5.97 -11.28
N ALA A 66 -8.28 5.94 -10.97
CA ALA A 66 -7.25 5.11 -11.58
C ALA A 66 -6.40 4.50 -10.46
N TYR A 67 -5.89 3.28 -10.64
CA TYR A 67 -4.98 2.71 -9.65
C TYR A 67 -3.68 3.54 -9.54
N SER A 68 -3.20 3.75 -8.32
CA SER A 68 -1.90 4.38 -8.08
C SER A 68 -1.27 3.83 -6.81
N VAL A 69 0.06 3.94 -6.71
CA VAL A 69 0.79 3.56 -5.50
C VAL A 69 1.18 4.81 -4.72
N MET A 70 0.96 4.75 -3.41
CA MET A 70 1.52 5.70 -2.47
C MET A 70 2.65 5.04 -1.69
N GLY A 71 3.80 5.69 -1.67
CA GLY A 71 4.99 5.29 -0.92
C GLY A 71 5.28 6.27 0.21
N PHE A 72 5.60 5.75 1.39
CA PHE A 72 6.07 6.51 2.53
C PHE A 72 7.44 6.01 2.98
N ASP A 73 8.47 6.83 2.78
CA ASP A 73 9.80 6.59 3.35
C ASP A 73 9.79 7.02 4.81
N VAL A 74 9.84 6.03 5.69
CA VAL A 74 9.80 6.21 7.13
C VAL A 74 11.03 6.96 7.65
N GLY A 75 12.20 6.73 7.05
CA GLY A 75 13.47 7.31 7.52
C GLY A 75 13.57 8.79 7.19
N ASN A 76 13.07 9.20 6.01
CA ASN A 76 13.14 10.57 5.53
C ASN A 76 11.83 11.36 5.73
N ASN A 77 10.77 10.70 6.21
CA ASN A 77 9.42 11.26 6.30
C ASN A 77 8.96 11.86 4.95
N CYS A 78 9.23 11.13 3.86
CA CYS A 78 8.92 11.57 2.51
C CYS A 78 7.77 10.73 1.93
N TRP A 79 6.76 11.42 1.42
CA TRP A 79 5.63 10.82 0.70
C TRP A 79 5.83 10.95 -0.79
N ARG A 80 5.47 9.91 -1.53
CA ARG A 80 5.46 9.90 -3.00
C ARG A 80 4.21 9.20 -3.51
N GLN A 81 3.71 9.64 -4.65
CA GLN A 81 2.66 8.98 -5.40
C GLN A 81 3.14 8.76 -6.83
N PHE A 82 2.91 7.56 -7.37
CA PHE A 82 3.25 7.22 -8.74
C PHE A 82 2.20 6.28 -9.35
N GLY A 83 2.15 6.26 -10.68
CA GLY A 83 1.19 5.46 -11.45
C GLY A 83 1.53 3.98 -11.43
N VAL A 84 0.53 3.16 -11.75
CA VAL A 84 0.72 1.73 -12.05
C VAL A 84 0.45 1.46 -13.54
N PRO A 85 0.98 0.36 -14.11
CA PRO A 85 0.65 -0.06 -15.46
C PRO A 85 -0.84 -0.30 -15.61
N LEU A 86 -1.41 0.15 -16.73
CA LEU A 86 -2.82 -0.07 -17.04
C LEU A 86 -3.79 0.45 -15.95
N ALA A 87 -3.40 1.48 -15.19
CA ALA A 87 -4.13 1.99 -14.04
C ALA A 87 -5.64 2.21 -14.24
N ASP A 88 -6.06 2.67 -15.42
CA ASP A 88 -7.46 2.94 -15.77
C ASP A 88 -8.23 1.70 -16.26
N LYS A 89 -7.51 0.63 -16.57
CA LYS A 89 -8.06 -0.61 -17.12
C LYS A 89 -8.10 -1.74 -16.10
N LEU A 90 -7.23 -1.71 -15.08
CA LEU A 90 -7.23 -2.71 -14.03
C LEU A 90 -8.58 -2.72 -13.31
N GLU A 91 -9.18 -3.90 -13.18
CA GLU A 91 -10.39 -4.09 -12.38
C GLU A 91 -10.03 -4.54 -10.96
N PHE A 92 -8.94 -5.28 -10.82
CA PHE A 92 -8.33 -5.63 -9.54
C PHE A 92 -6.82 -5.42 -9.60
N ALA A 93 -6.24 -5.03 -8.47
CA ALA A 93 -4.81 -4.92 -8.31
C ALA A 93 -4.41 -5.04 -6.83
N THR A 94 -3.28 -5.67 -6.55
CA THR A 94 -2.68 -5.76 -5.22
C THR A 94 -1.16 -5.64 -5.31
N LEU A 95 -0.55 -5.10 -4.26
CA LEU A 95 0.90 -5.03 -4.14
C LEU A 95 1.43 -6.27 -3.44
N VAL A 96 2.60 -6.72 -3.88
CA VAL A 96 3.30 -7.87 -3.29
C VAL A 96 4.76 -7.50 -3.08
N ARG A 97 5.42 -8.20 -2.15
CA ARG A 97 6.88 -8.16 -2.09
C ARG A 97 7.43 -9.10 -3.16
N TRP A 98 8.26 -8.59 -4.05
CA TRP A 98 8.78 -9.33 -5.21
C TRP A 98 10.28 -9.09 -5.34
N ASN A 99 11.08 -10.16 -5.36
CA ASN A 99 12.55 -10.09 -5.46
C ASN A 99 13.22 -9.12 -4.48
N GLY A 100 12.65 -8.96 -3.29
CA GLY A 100 13.13 -8.01 -2.28
C GLY A 100 12.65 -6.57 -2.47
N GLY A 101 12.09 -6.22 -3.63
CA GLY A 101 11.46 -4.94 -3.95
C GLY A 101 9.93 -5.00 -3.95
N LEU A 102 9.32 -4.07 -4.69
CA LEU A 102 7.87 -3.94 -4.83
C LEU A 102 7.39 -4.58 -6.14
N GLY A 103 6.38 -5.43 -6.05
CA GLY A 103 5.67 -5.99 -7.18
C GLY A 103 4.19 -5.57 -7.17
N LEU A 104 3.58 -5.64 -8.34
CA LEU A 104 2.16 -5.41 -8.56
C LEU A 104 1.57 -6.62 -9.28
N VAL A 105 0.46 -7.12 -8.79
CA VAL A 105 -0.34 -8.14 -9.46
C VAL A 105 -1.70 -7.54 -9.77
N GLY A 106 -2.15 -7.62 -11.01
CA GLY A 106 -3.44 -7.05 -11.41
C GLY A 106 -3.92 -7.51 -12.77
N GLY A 107 -5.20 -7.29 -13.05
CA GLY A 107 -5.81 -7.67 -14.32
C GLY A 107 -7.25 -7.18 -14.47
N THR A 108 -7.91 -7.66 -15.52
CA THR A 108 -9.33 -7.46 -15.80
C THR A 108 -10.10 -8.77 -15.65
N CYS A 109 -11.39 -8.71 -15.30
CA CYS A 109 -12.25 -9.87 -15.35
C CYS A 109 -12.34 -10.37 -16.81
N GLY A 110 -12.01 -11.64 -17.03
CA GLY A 110 -11.97 -12.25 -18.36
C GLY A 110 -10.73 -11.91 -19.20
N GLY A 111 -9.78 -11.13 -18.66
CA GLY A 111 -8.46 -10.90 -19.25
C GLY A 111 -7.35 -11.68 -18.54
N SER A 112 -6.10 -11.43 -18.94
CA SER A 112 -4.92 -12.02 -18.31
C SER A 112 -4.60 -11.33 -16.99
N VAL A 113 -3.93 -12.06 -16.09
CA VAL A 113 -3.40 -11.52 -14.84
C VAL A 113 -1.92 -11.25 -15.06
N CYS A 114 -1.50 -10.02 -14.89
CA CYS A 114 -0.12 -9.61 -15.11
C CYS A 114 0.58 -9.37 -13.79
N VAL A 115 1.89 -9.66 -13.78
CA VAL A 115 2.80 -9.37 -12.68
C VAL A 115 3.81 -8.35 -13.18
N TRP A 116 3.91 -7.24 -12.47
CA TRP A 116 4.90 -6.20 -12.73
C TRP A 116 5.86 -6.07 -11.57
N GLU A 117 7.12 -5.88 -11.88
CA GLU A 117 8.17 -5.55 -10.93
C GLU A 117 8.51 -4.06 -11.01
N MET A 118 8.62 -3.40 -9.86
CA MET A 118 9.05 -2.02 -9.78
C MET A 118 10.56 -1.95 -9.97
N SER A 119 11.00 -1.34 -11.07
CA SER A 119 12.39 -1.02 -11.34
C SER A 119 12.76 0.38 -10.82
N GLU A 120 14.03 0.75 -10.93
CA GLU A 120 14.50 2.08 -10.56
C GLU A 120 13.70 3.22 -11.22
N GLY A 121 13.47 4.29 -10.45
CA GLY A 121 12.80 5.50 -10.93
C GLY A 121 11.29 5.37 -11.09
N ASP A 122 10.63 4.61 -10.22
CA ASP A 122 9.17 4.42 -10.17
C ASP A 122 8.56 3.88 -11.49
N LYS A 123 9.37 3.10 -12.23
CA LYS A 123 8.97 2.42 -13.47
C LYS A 123 8.59 0.98 -13.18
N TRP A 124 7.72 0.44 -14.02
CA TRP A 124 7.23 -0.92 -13.90
C TRP A 124 7.60 -1.74 -15.13
N CYS A 125 8.12 -2.93 -14.89
CA CYS A 125 8.43 -3.91 -15.92
C CYS A 125 7.46 -5.08 -15.83
N LEU A 126 6.82 -5.46 -16.93
CA LEU A 126 6.03 -6.69 -16.98
C LEU A 126 7.00 -7.88 -16.89
N VAL A 127 6.85 -8.71 -15.87
CA VAL A 127 7.72 -9.87 -15.63
C VAL A 127 7.02 -11.18 -15.87
N ASP A 128 5.69 -11.22 -15.73
CA ASP A 128 4.90 -12.42 -16.02
C ASP A 128 3.48 -12.03 -16.44
N GLU A 129 2.87 -12.90 -17.25
CA GLU A 129 1.49 -12.80 -17.68
C GLU A 129 0.84 -14.18 -17.62
N MET A 130 -0.09 -14.34 -16.68
CA MET A 130 -0.82 -15.58 -16.52
C MET A 130 -1.92 -15.70 -17.57
N PRO A 131 -1.95 -16.80 -18.35
CA PRO A 131 -3.00 -17.07 -19.31
C PRO A 131 -4.39 -17.05 -18.68
N ILE A 132 -5.36 -16.51 -19.42
CA ILE A 132 -6.76 -16.31 -19.00
C ILE A 132 -7.38 -17.61 -18.44
N GLU A 133 -7.06 -18.74 -19.07
CA GLU A 133 -7.56 -20.06 -18.69
C GLU A 133 -7.11 -20.49 -17.28
N LEU A 134 -5.88 -20.13 -16.88
CA LEU A 134 -5.36 -20.39 -15.53
C LEU A 134 -5.92 -19.39 -14.52
N GLY A 135 -6.06 -18.12 -14.92
CA GLY A 135 -6.70 -17.08 -14.11
C GLY A 135 -8.14 -17.42 -13.73
N LEU A 136 -8.94 -17.91 -14.68
CA LEU A 136 -10.31 -18.37 -14.43
C LEU A 136 -10.36 -19.58 -13.49
N ARG A 137 -9.42 -20.52 -13.60
CA ARG A 137 -9.37 -21.70 -12.70
C ARG A 137 -9.01 -21.33 -11.26
N LEU A 138 -8.20 -20.28 -11.07
CA LEU A 138 -7.77 -19.81 -9.75
C LEU A 138 -8.76 -18.83 -9.11
N LEU A 139 -9.40 -17.96 -9.90
CA LEU A 139 -10.32 -16.92 -9.41
C LEU A 139 -11.79 -17.38 -9.38
N CYS A 140 -12.22 -18.30 -10.25
CA CYS A 140 -13.59 -18.83 -10.27
C CYS A 140 -13.78 -20.12 -9.46
N GLY A 141 -12.72 -20.71 -8.90
CA GLY A 141 -12.79 -21.84 -7.99
C GLY A 141 -12.89 -21.37 -6.53
N LYS A 142 -14.05 -21.56 -5.88
CA LYS A 142 -14.22 -21.36 -4.42
C LYS A 142 -13.10 -22.06 -3.65
N ARG A 143 -12.13 -21.33 -3.12
CA ARG A 143 -11.30 -21.75 -1.98
C ARG A 143 -11.06 -20.57 -1.05
N ASN A 144 -11.43 -20.76 0.21
CA ASN A 144 -11.02 -19.93 1.35
C ASN A 144 -9.49 -19.81 1.34
N TRP A 145 -8.97 -18.59 1.35
CA TRP A 145 -7.53 -18.33 1.40
C TRP A 145 -6.96 -18.25 2.82
N GLU A 146 -7.69 -18.68 3.86
CA GLU A 146 -7.09 -18.73 5.19
C GLU A 146 -5.95 -19.77 5.27
N GLU A 147 -4.85 -19.32 5.88
CA GLU A 147 -3.65 -20.04 6.33
C GLU A 147 -2.47 -20.22 5.35
N LYS A 148 -1.53 -19.26 5.41
CA LYS A 148 -0.26 -19.42 6.14
C LYS A 148 0.63 -18.17 5.94
N LEU A 149 0.48 -17.18 6.80
CA LEU A 149 1.57 -16.21 7.03
C LEU A 149 2.52 -16.86 8.04
N GLY A 150 3.72 -17.19 7.56
CA GLY A 150 4.75 -17.86 8.34
C GLY A 150 5.17 -17.03 9.56
N ASN A 151 5.41 -17.74 10.66
CA ASN A 151 6.01 -17.23 11.88
C ASN A 151 7.40 -16.63 11.58
N GLY A 152 7.47 -15.31 11.50
CA GLY A 152 8.70 -14.53 11.60
C GLY A 152 8.72 -13.81 12.94
N ILE A 153 9.46 -14.36 13.91
CA ILE A 153 9.83 -13.69 15.15
C ILE A 153 10.85 -12.59 14.81
N GLY A 154 10.35 -11.37 14.69
CA GLY A 154 11.12 -10.13 14.56
C GLY A 154 10.28 -8.99 15.13
N LEU A 155 10.81 -8.28 16.13
CA LEU A 155 10.08 -7.28 16.92
C LEU A 155 9.54 -6.14 16.03
N MET A 156 8.33 -5.71 16.36
CA MET A 156 7.36 -5.05 15.46
C MET A 156 7.20 -3.56 15.81
N GLY A 157 7.31 -2.67 14.83
CA GLY A 157 6.72 -1.33 14.87
C GLY A 157 5.36 -1.36 14.18
N VAL A 158 4.39 -0.52 14.56
CA VAL A 158 3.11 -0.40 13.84
C VAL A 158 2.95 1.05 13.42
N VAL A 159 2.89 1.34 12.13
CA VAL A 159 2.52 2.66 11.63
C VAL A 159 1.01 2.72 11.45
N THR A 160 0.34 3.67 12.10
CA THR A 160 -1.09 3.86 11.93
C THR A 160 -1.36 5.10 11.09
N LEU A 161 -2.24 4.95 10.11
CA LEU A 161 -2.81 6.04 9.32
C LEU A 161 -4.32 6.02 9.54
N LYS A 162 -4.80 6.94 10.37
CA LYS A 162 -6.23 7.18 10.68
C LYS A 162 -7.10 5.91 10.79
N GLY A 163 -6.80 5.09 11.80
CA GLY A 163 -7.56 3.85 12.09
C GLY A 163 -7.12 2.61 11.31
N LYS A 164 -6.25 2.76 10.30
CA LYS A 164 -5.58 1.64 9.63
C LYS A 164 -4.22 1.41 10.29
N LYS A 165 -4.13 0.35 11.09
CA LYS A 165 -2.87 -0.12 11.68
C LYS A 165 -2.08 -0.89 10.61
N CYS A 166 -0.90 -0.41 10.25
CA CYS A 166 0.04 -1.08 9.36
C CYS A 166 1.22 -1.59 10.20
N LEU A 167 1.42 -2.91 10.26
CA LEU A 167 2.57 -3.50 10.94
C LEU A 167 3.83 -3.30 10.09
N ILE A 168 4.84 -2.64 10.65
CA ILE A 168 6.23 -2.67 10.19
C ILE A 168 6.96 -3.77 10.95
N VAL A 169 7.31 -4.86 10.27
CA VAL A 169 8.27 -5.83 10.80
C VAL A 169 9.67 -5.28 10.56
N GLN A 170 10.43 -4.98 11.62
CA GLN A 170 11.84 -4.57 11.51
C GLN A 170 12.74 -5.75 11.16
#